data_AF-A0A2P2E4W9-F1
#
_entry.id   AF-A0A2P2E4W9-F1
#
_cell.length_a   1.000
_cell.length_b   1.000
_cell.length_c   1.000
_cell.angle_alpha   90.00
_cell.angle_beta   90.00
_cell.angle_gamma   90.00
#
_symmetry.space_group_name_H-M   'P 1'
#
loop_
_entity.id
_entity.type
_entity.pdbx_description
1 polymer ?
#
loop_
_entity_poly.entity_id
_entity_poly.type
_entity_poly.pdbx_seq_one_letter_code
_entity_poly.pdbx_strand_id
1 'polypeptide(L)'
;MKVSFLLFMLLMHCNLSREDQIKEECKKQRAFAYQYILPLLDRFSTDSDRARAGTIFAINIEYTNQQCNSEAEKNRYNLRSN
;
A
#
# COMPACT_ATOMS: atom_id res chain seq x y z
N MET A 1 -30.27 28.78 -3.27
CA MET A 1 -29.46 28.16 -4.35
C MET A 1 -28.00 27.86 -3.96
N LYS A 2 -27.32 28.71 -3.17
CA LYS A 2 -25.90 28.49 -2.81
C LYS A 2 -25.62 27.23 -1.96
N VAL A 3 -26.53 26.87 -1.05
CA VAL A 3 -26.38 25.69 -0.17
C VAL A 3 -26.52 24.37 -0.94
N SER A 4 -27.38 24.31 -1.95
CA SER A 4 -27.58 23.10 -2.78
C SER A 4 -26.36 22.78 -3.64
N PHE A 5 -25.68 23.80 -4.15
CA PHE A 5 -24.45 23.64 -4.92
C PHE A 5 -23.27 23.14 -4.05
N LEU A 6 -23.17 23.63 -2.82
CA LEU A 6 -22.18 23.15 -1.85
C LEU A 6 -22.41 21.68 -1.45
N LEU A 7 -23.67 21.28 -1.28
CA LEU A 7 -24.03 19.89 -1.00
C LEU A 7 -23.66 18.95 -2.16
N PHE A 8 -23.89 19.39 -3.41
CA PHE A 8 -23.55 18.64 -4.61
C PHE A 8 -22.03 18.46 -4.78
N MET A 9 -21.25 19.50 -4.46
CA MET A 9 -19.79 19.42 -4.46
C MET A 9 -19.29 18.43 -3.39
N LEU A 10 -19.85 18.46 -2.17
CA LEU A 10 -19.48 17.53 -1.10
C LEU A 10 -19.75 16.06 -1.45
N LEU A 11 -20.83 15.76 -2.17
CA LEU A 11 -21.19 14.39 -2.58
C LEU A 11 -20.22 13.81 -3.64
N MET A 12 -19.59 14.65 -4.47
CA MET A 12 -18.61 14.20 -5.47
C MET A 12 -17.27 13.75 -4.86
N HIS A 13 -16.95 14.17 -3.63
CA HIS A 13 -15.67 13.84 -2.99
C HIS A 13 -15.64 12.43 -2.38
N CYS A 14 -16.77 11.69 -2.39
CA CYS A 14 -16.86 10.39 -1.73
C CYS A 14 -16.52 9.18 -2.64
N ASN A 15 -16.12 9.42 -3.89
CA ASN A 15 -15.68 8.38 -4.82
C ASN A 15 -14.16 8.28 -4.82
N LEU A 16 -13.60 7.67 -3.77
CA LEU A 16 -12.17 7.36 -3.74
C LEU A 16 -11.87 6.32 -4.84
N SER A 17 -10.96 6.66 -5.77
CA SER A 17 -10.55 5.75 -6.85
C SER A 17 -10.09 4.41 -6.27
N ARG A 18 -10.43 3.29 -6.93
CA ARG A 18 -9.96 1.97 -6.50
C ARG A 18 -8.44 1.87 -6.57
N GLU A 19 -7.81 2.58 -7.50
CA GLU A 19 -6.35 2.72 -7.55
C GLU A 19 -5.79 3.34 -6.27
N ASP A 20 -6.37 4.45 -5.79
CA ASP A 20 -5.88 5.14 -4.60
C ASP A 20 -6.03 4.26 -3.34
N GLN A 21 -7.11 3.49 -3.26
CA GLN A 21 -7.32 2.51 -2.18
C GLN A 21 -6.24 1.42 -2.20
N ILE A 22 -6.00 0.81 -3.35
CA ILE A 22 -4.99 -0.24 -3.48
C ILE A 22 -3.60 0.33 -3.17
N LYS A 23 -3.27 1.54 -3.66
CA LYS A 23 -1.99 2.22 -3.34
C LYS A 23 -1.82 2.48 -1.84
N GLU A 24 -2.86 2.94 -1.16
CA GLU A 24 -2.90 3.09 0.29
C GLU A 24 -2.61 1.77 1.02
N GLU A 25 -3.23 0.68 0.57
CA GLU A 25 -2.99 -0.66 1.11
C GLU A 25 -1.56 -1.16 0.85
N CYS A 26 -1.05 -1.01 -0.37
CA CYS A 26 0.35 -1.34 -0.72
C CYS A 26 1.32 -0.61 0.21
N LYS A 27 1.08 0.69 0.45
CA LYS A 27 1.91 1.52 1.35
C LYS A 27 1.85 1.03 2.79
N LYS A 28 0.67 0.68 3.31
CA LYS A 28 0.49 0.14 4.67
C LYS A 28 1.22 -1.19 4.83
N GLN A 29 1.09 -2.09 3.87
CA GLN A 29 1.78 -3.38 3.89
C GLN A 29 3.31 -3.23 3.84
N ARG A 30 3.83 -2.38 2.94
CA ARG A 30 5.26 -2.06 2.88
C ARG A 30 5.77 -1.49 4.20
N ALA A 31 5.08 -0.50 4.76
CA ALA A 31 5.46 0.10 6.04
C ALA A 31 5.44 -0.92 7.19
N PHE A 32 4.41 -1.77 7.26
CA PHE A 32 4.32 -2.85 8.24
C PHE A 32 5.50 -3.82 8.13
N ALA A 33 5.87 -4.23 6.91
CA ALA A 33 6.97 -5.14 6.69
C ALA A 33 8.32 -4.58 7.19
N TYR A 34 8.59 -3.31 6.92
CA TYR A 34 9.81 -2.65 7.40
C TYR A 34 9.79 -2.39 8.92
N GLN A 35 8.63 -2.01 9.46
CA GLN A 35 8.51 -1.65 10.86
C GLN A 35 8.56 -2.86 11.79
N TYR A 36 7.98 -3.99 11.38
CA TYR A 36 7.80 -5.15 12.26
C TYR A 36 8.57 -6.38 11.79
N ILE A 37 8.58 -6.69 10.50
CA ILE A 37 9.15 -7.96 10.04
C ILE A 37 10.67 -7.90 9.92
N LEU A 38 11.23 -6.79 9.40
CA LEU A 38 12.69 -6.64 9.32
C LEU A 38 13.39 -6.77 10.69
N PRO A 39 12.90 -6.10 11.75
CA PRO A 39 13.48 -6.24 13.09
C PRO A 39 13.31 -7.64 13.69
N LEU A 40 12.21 -8.33 13.36
CA LEU A 40 12.04 -9.73 13.77
C LEU A 40 13.06 -10.63 13.08
N LEU A 41 13.28 -10.45 11.78
CA LEU A 41 14.32 -11.17 11.05
C LEU A 41 15.70 -10.90 11.63
N ASP A 42 16.00 -9.65 11.99
CA ASP A 42 17.25 -9.31 12.65
C ASP A 42 17.40 -10.06 13.97
N ARG A 43 16.35 -10.08 14.80
CA ARG A 43 16.39 -10.73 16.12
C ARG A 43 16.44 -12.25 16.09
N PHE A 44 15.79 -12.88 15.11
CA PHE A 44 15.57 -14.34 15.09
C PHE A 44 16.38 -15.08 14.02
N SER A 45 17.09 -14.38 13.14
CA SER A 45 18.04 -15.01 12.22
C SER A 45 19.30 -15.47 12.94
N THR A 46 19.86 -16.59 12.47
CA THR A 46 21.18 -17.07 12.89
C THR A 46 22.26 -16.08 12.43
N ASP A 47 23.29 -15.87 13.25
CA ASP A 47 24.30 -14.83 13.02
C ASP A 47 25.00 -14.92 11.66
N SER A 48 25.11 -16.13 11.08
CA SER A 48 25.73 -16.36 9.77
C SER A 48 24.91 -15.84 8.58
N ASP A 49 23.59 -15.67 8.73
CA ASP A 49 22.69 -15.29 7.64
C ASP A 49 21.87 -14.02 7.90
N ARG A 50 22.03 -13.37 9.07
CA ARG A 50 21.22 -12.19 9.47
C ARG A 50 21.17 -11.08 8.42
N ALA A 51 22.33 -10.59 7.99
CA ALA A 51 22.41 -9.52 6.99
C ALA A 51 21.84 -9.94 5.63
N ARG A 52 22.08 -11.20 5.23
CA ARG A 52 21.59 -11.76 3.98
C ARG A 52 20.07 -11.92 3.98
N ALA A 53 19.52 -12.47 5.06
CA ALA A 53 18.08 -12.66 5.25
C ALA A 53 17.33 -11.31 5.25
N GLY A 54 17.84 -10.31 5.96
CA GLY A 54 17.28 -8.95 5.95
C GLY A 54 17.30 -8.33 4.55
N THR A 55 18.40 -8.48 3.81
CA THR A 55 18.53 -7.98 2.43
C THR A 55 17.57 -8.67 1.48
N ILE A 56 17.50 -10.01 1.50
CA ILE A 56 16.58 -10.77 0.65
C ILE A 56 15.14 -10.38 0.95
N PHE A 57 14.79 -10.22 2.23
CA PHE A 57 13.45 -9.82 2.61
C PHE A 57 13.12 -8.41 2.13
N ALA A 58 14.02 -7.43 2.31
CA ALA A 58 13.82 -6.07 1.80
C ALA A 58 13.61 -6.04 0.28
N ILE A 59 14.42 -6.78 -0.48
CA ILE A 59 14.26 -6.91 -1.95
C ILE A 59 12.87 -7.46 -2.30
N ASN A 60 12.43 -8.52 -1.62
CA ASN A 60 11.11 -9.10 -1.85
C ASN A 60 9.98 -8.10 -1.54
N ILE A 61 10.09 -7.35 -0.45
CA ILE A 61 9.10 -6.32 -0.09
C ILE A 61 9.02 -5.22 -1.15
N GLU A 62 10.15 -4.74 -1.68
CA GLU A 62 10.12 -3.74 -2.75
C GLU A 62 9.54 -4.30 -4.05
N TYR A 63 9.89 -5.54 -4.40
CA TYR A 63 9.34 -6.20 -5.58
C TYR A 63 7.82 -6.40 -5.47
N THR A 64 7.34 -6.91 -4.34
CA THR A 64 5.90 -7.05 -4.07
C THR A 64 5.18 -5.71 -4.05
N ASN A 65 5.78 -4.67 -3.46
CA ASN A 65 5.22 -3.31 -3.50
C ASN A 65 5.12 -2.78 -4.94
N GLN A 66 6.11 -3.03 -5.79
CA GLN A 66 6.07 -2.65 -7.19
C GLN A 66 4.93 -3.37 -7.94
N GLN A 67 4.78 -4.68 -7.74
CA GLN A 67 3.67 -5.46 -8.31
C GLN A 67 2.31 -4.92 -7.82
N CYS A 68 2.17 -4.66 -6.52
CA CYS A 68 0.96 -4.13 -5.92
C CYS A 68 0.58 -2.76 -6.54
N ASN A 69 1.56 -1.87 -6.72
CA ASN A 69 1.33 -0.59 -7.40
C ASN A 69 0.93 -0.76 -8.87
N SER A 70 1.52 -1.73 -9.58
CA SER A 70 1.11 -2.05 -10.96
C SER A 70 -0.33 -2.56 -11.02
N GLU A 71 -0.77 -3.38 -10.07
CA GLU A 71 -2.17 -3.80 -9.96
C GLU A 71 -3.10 -2.64 -9.60
N ALA A 72 -2.65 -1.70 -8.77
CA ALA A 72 -3.39 -0.48 -8.48
C ALA A 72 -3.63 0.34 -9.74
N GLU A 73 -2.60 0.55 -10.57
CA GLU A 73 -2.69 1.30 -11.83
C GLU A 73 -3.66 0.64 -12.82
N LYS A 74 -3.70 -0.69 -12.89
CA LYS A 74 -4.68 -1.43 -13.71
C LYS A 74 -6.13 -1.16 -13.25
N ASN A 75 -6.32 -0.76 -12.00
CA ASN A 75 -7.62 -0.45 -11.41
C ASN A 75 -7.96 1.05 -11.41
N ARG A 76 -7.17 1.91 -12.08
CA ARG A 76 -7.39 3.37 -12.16
C ARG A 76 -8.81 3.79 -12.52
N TYR A 77 -9.44 3.06 -13.43
CA TYR A 77 -10.77 3.39 -13.94
C TYR A 77 -11.90 2.62 -13.26
N ASN A 78 -11.57 1.72 -12.33
CA ASN A 78 -12.56 1.00 -11.56
C ASN A 78 -13.04 1.90 -10.44
N LEU A 79 -14.30 2.33 -10.52
CA LEU A 79 -14.97 2.99 -9.41
C LEU A 79 -15.38 1.94 -8.37
N ARG A 80 -15.41 2.34 -7.11
CA ARG A 80 -15.78 1.48 -5.99
C ARG A 80 -17.21 0.95 -6.20
N SER A 81 -17.37 -0.36 -6.37
CA SER A 81 -18.64 -1.03 -6.19
C SER A 81 -18.82 -1.27 -4.69
N ASN A 82 -19.70 -0.49 -4.05
CA ASN A 82 -20.10 -0.71 -2.65
C ASN A 82 -20.84 -2.04 -2.50
#